data_AF-A0A519LH57-F1
#
_entry.id   AF-A0A519LH57-F1
#
_cell.length_a   1.000
_cell.length_b   1.000
_cell.length_c   1.000
_cell.angle_alpha   90.00
_cell.angle_beta   90.00
_cell.angle_gamma   90.00
#
_symmetry.space_group_name_H-M   'P 1'
#
loop_
_entity.id
_entity.type
_entity.pdbx_description
1 polymer ?
#
loop_
_entity_poly.entity_id
_entity_poly.type
_entity_poly.pdbx_seq_one_letter_code
_entity_poly.pdbx_strand_id
1 'polypeptide(L)'
;MFYGPPGTGKTFKINSFFNKQKSKITVETDDSILVNRHKTFWHLAPGEGGYLWNDLKSGNRLGYEWCHNDIGDLKKLNRDQTNNFNIKAYFSYVKKGDYFCIISGRKFYAIAEALHDYDYSKAITLEFDFQTIEVKWIKIFNTPELLSTSYTPTFGRLNGGKRWNSLIEGLKANKIFFDHQNEEEKQNITSSCDTNSIFTTFHQSFCYEDFIEGIKPNLDDNNELSYVIEDGIFKIACDKASNLAGFEDLNDALKSPKEIVKAKFEVSEPFFLFIDEINRGNISQIFGELITLIEEDKRLGKDNETRITLPYSKSEIEFSVPPNLYIIGTMNTADRSIEALDSALRRRFSFTEVMPDSKKLDDIVIKNIALNELLKTINDRIEILLDRDHTIGHSY
;
A
#
# COMPACT_ATOMS: atom_id res chain seq x y z
N MET A 1 1.41 18.75 -15.34
CA MET A 1 -0.02 18.51 -15.61
C MET A 1 -0.22 18.33 -17.10
N PHE A 2 -0.85 17.23 -17.50
CA PHE A 2 -1.25 17.01 -18.89
C PHE A 2 -2.68 17.48 -19.07
N TYR A 3 -2.92 18.37 -20.04
CA TYR A 3 -4.25 18.89 -20.28
C TYR A 3 -4.62 18.83 -21.75
N GLY A 4 -5.92 18.79 -22.04
CA GLY A 4 -6.42 18.85 -23.41
C GLY A 4 -7.78 18.18 -23.55
N PRO A 5 -8.29 18.07 -24.78
CA PRO A 5 -9.60 17.52 -25.07
C PRO A 5 -9.78 16.07 -24.56
N PRO A 6 -11.02 15.60 -24.35
CA PRO A 6 -11.28 14.24 -23.92
C PRO A 6 -10.79 13.21 -24.95
N GLY A 7 -10.37 12.03 -24.49
CA GLY A 7 -9.93 10.94 -25.36
C GLY A 7 -8.57 11.12 -26.06
N THR A 8 -7.76 12.11 -25.67
CA THR A 8 -6.42 12.32 -26.24
C THR A 8 -5.35 11.37 -25.66
N GLY A 9 -5.77 10.41 -24.84
CA GLY A 9 -4.90 9.39 -24.26
C GLY A 9 -3.96 9.90 -23.18
N LYS A 10 -4.32 10.96 -22.45
CA LYS A 10 -3.52 11.54 -21.34
C LYS A 10 -3.19 10.50 -20.27
N THR A 11 -4.21 9.86 -19.70
CA THR A 11 -4.07 8.80 -18.68
C THR A 11 -3.34 7.58 -19.25
N PHE A 12 -3.59 7.22 -20.51
CA PHE A 12 -2.86 6.14 -21.21
C PHE A 12 -1.36 6.45 -21.41
N LYS A 13 -1.01 7.69 -21.77
CA LYS A 13 0.39 8.12 -21.95
C LYS A 13 1.17 8.03 -20.64
N ILE A 14 0.52 8.36 -19.52
CA ILE A 14 1.06 8.16 -18.19
C ILE A 14 1.24 6.67 -17.90
N ASN A 15 0.18 5.87 -18.01
CA ASN A 15 0.24 4.43 -17.72
C ASN A 15 1.27 3.68 -18.59
N SER A 16 1.40 4.05 -19.86
CA SER A 16 2.38 3.46 -20.77
C SER A 16 3.83 3.83 -20.45
N PHE A 17 4.08 5.03 -19.90
CA PHE A 17 5.40 5.41 -19.39
C PHE A 17 5.83 4.47 -18.25
N PHE A 18 4.92 4.13 -17.33
CA PHE A 18 5.20 3.20 -16.22
C PHE A 18 5.30 1.75 -16.67
N ASN A 19 4.45 1.30 -17.59
CA ASN A 19 4.56 -0.06 -18.12
C ASN A 19 5.90 -0.30 -18.83
N LYS A 20 6.46 0.74 -19.48
CA LYS A 20 7.82 0.69 -20.04
C LYS A 20 8.92 0.67 -18.98
N GLN A 21 8.71 1.26 -17.81
CA GLN A 21 9.64 1.11 -16.68
C GLN A 21 9.52 -0.28 -16.03
N LYS A 22 8.29 -0.80 -15.85
CA LYS A 22 8.04 -2.18 -15.40
C LYS A 22 8.72 -3.22 -16.29
N SER A 23 8.68 -3.04 -17.61
CA SER A 23 9.29 -3.98 -18.56
C SER A 23 10.84 -3.98 -18.55
N LYS A 24 11.48 -2.99 -17.93
CA LYS A 24 12.93 -3.02 -17.64
C LYS A 24 13.26 -3.75 -16.33
N ILE A 25 12.29 -3.91 -15.43
CA ILE A 25 12.44 -4.52 -14.10
C ILE A 25 12.02 -6.00 -14.10
N THR A 26 11.38 -6.50 -15.17
CA THR A 26 11.15 -7.94 -15.36
C THR A 26 12.46 -8.67 -15.68
N VAL A 27 13.27 -8.88 -14.65
CA VAL A 27 14.03 -10.11 -14.48
C VAL A 27 13.06 -11.13 -13.88
N GLU A 28 12.97 -12.28 -14.52
CA GLU A 28 12.28 -13.49 -14.08
C GLU A 28 12.40 -13.71 -12.57
N THR A 29 11.30 -14.04 -11.87
CA THR A 29 11.37 -14.99 -10.74
C THR A 29 9.99 -15.60 -10.48
N ASP A 30 9.92 -16.90 -10.75
CA ASP A 30 8.81 -17.86 -10.59
C ASP A 30 8.53 -18.22 -9.09
N ASP A 31 8.85 -17.33 -8.15
CA ASP A 31 8.93 -17.62 -6.70
C ASP A 31 7.72 -17.08 -5.89
N SER A 32 6.63 -16.68 -6.54
CA SER A 32 5.45 -16.17 -5.82
C SER A 32 4.65 -17.31 -5.18
N ILE A 33 4.36 -17.18 -3.89
CA ILE A 33 3.59 -18.18 -3.13
C ILE A 33 2.13 -17.73 -3.07
N LEU A 34 1.21 -18.56 -3.59
CA LEU A 34 -0.23 -18.32 -3.53
C LEU A 34 -0.86 -19.09 -2.36
N VAL A 35 -1.55 -18.34 -1.51
CA VAL A 35 -2.13 -18.80 -0.26
C VAL A 35 -3.65 -18.69 -0.35
N ASN A 36 -4.37 -19.80 -0.20
CA ASN A 36 -5.83 -19.80 -0.29
C ASN A 36 -6.46 -19.09 0.93
N ARG A 37 -7.24 -18.02 0.68
CA ARG A 37 -7.88 -17.20 1.73
C ARG A 37 -8.96 -17.94 2.54
N HIS A 38 -9.48 -19.07 2.06
CA HIS A 38 -10.49 -19.87 2.77
C HIS A 38 -9.92 -20.75 3.88
N LYS A 39 -8.59 -20.78 4.07
CA LYS A 39 -7.95 -21.54 5.15
C LYS A 39 -7.72 -20.68 6.38
N THR A 40 -7.73 -21.28 7.57
CA THR A 40 -7.62 -20.55 8.84
C THR A 40 -6.17 -20.14 9.07
N PHE A 41 -5.93 -18.89 9.48
CA PHE A 41 -4.60 -18.41 9.87
C PHE A 41 -4.46 -18.32 11.37
N TRP A 42 -3.41 -18.96 11.88
CA TRP A 42 -3.04 -18.98 13.29
C TRP A 42 -1.84 -18.06 13.50
N HIS A 43 -2.00 -17.10 14.40
CA HIS A 43 -0.89 -16.29 14.87
C HIS A 43 -0.18 -17.01 16.01
N LEU A 44 1.08 -17.36 15.78
CA LEU A 44 1.93 -17.98 16.78
C LEU A 44 3.03 -17.01 17.18
N ALA A 45 3.19 -16.86 18.50
CA ALA A 45 4.19 -15.99 19.10
C ALA A 45 5.36 -16.77 19.76
N PRO A 46 6.18 -17.56 19.05
CA PRO A 46 7.36 -18.16 19.65
C PRO A 46 8.55 -17.19 19.51
N GLY A 47 9.10 -16.75 20.63
CA GLY A 47 10.38 -16.03 20.65
C GLY A 47 11.48 -16.85 19.99
N GLU A 48 12.05 -16.33 18.90
CA GLU A 48 13.28 -16.87 18.35
C GLU A 48 14.37 -16.72 19.43
N GLY A 49 14.88 -17.84 19.93
CA GLY A 49 15.79 -17.89 21.08
C GLY A 49 15.75 -19.16 21.92
N GLY A 50 14.74 -20.03 21.74
CA GLY A 50 14.68 -21.34 22.40
C GLY A 50 15.53 -22.41 21.69
N TYR A 51 16.26 -23.23 22.43
CA TYR A 51 17.03 -24.38 21.90
C TYR A 51 16.21 -25.31 20.99
N LEU A 52 14.89 -25.42 21.23
CA LEU A 52 13.98 -26.25 20.43
C LEU A 52 13.66 -25.70 19.03
N TRP A 53 13.85 -24.42 18.73
CA TRP A 53 13.44 -23.85 17.44
C TRP A 53 14.15 -24.51 16.26
N ASN A 54 15.48 -24.67 16.36
CA ASN A 54 16.27 -25.28 15.31
C ASN A 54 15.96 -26.78 15.15
N ASP A 55 15.74 -27.48 16.25
CA ASP A 55 15.39 -28.90 16.26
C ASP A 55 14.02 -29.13 15.61
N LEU A 56 12.99 -28.36 16.02
CA LEU A 56 11.65 -28.44 15.45
C LEU A 56 11.62 -28.02 13.97
N LYS A 57 12.35 -26.95 13.62
CA LYS A 57 12.53 -26.51 12.23
C LYS A 57 13.12 -27.62 11.38
N SER A 58 14.19 -28.28 11.85
CA SER A 58 14.82 -29.40 11.13
C SER A 58 13.92 -30.63 11.00
N GLY A 59 13.02 -30.82 11.95
CA GLY A 59 12.06 -31.93 12.00
C GLY A 59 10.71 -31.67 11.33
N ASN A 60 10.51 -30.55 10.62
CA ASN A 60 9.21 -30.14 10.04
C ASN A 60 8.07 -30.11 11.07
N ARG A 61 8.38 -29.62 12.27
CA ARG A 61 7.47 -29.57 13.41
C ARG A 61 7.36 -28.15 13.96
N LEU A 62 6.23 -27.86 14.58
CA LEU A 62 5.89 -26.57 15.16
C LEU A 62 5.38 -26.77 16.58
N GLY A 63 6.12 -26.27 17.58
CA GLY A 63 5.72 -26.34 18.99
C GLY A 63 4.85 -25.16 19.42
N TYR A 64 3.89 -25.36 20.33
CA TYR A 64 2.94 -24.30 20.74
C TYR A 64 2.86 -23.99 22.26
N GLU A 65 3.81 -24.42 23.10
CA GLU A 65 3.95 -23.95 24.49
C GLU A 65 5.28 -23.19 24.73
N TRP A 66 5.22 -22.15 25.58
CA TRP A 66 6.15 -21.01 25.66
C TRP A 66 7.60 -21.33 26.06
N CYS A 67 8.56 -20.70 25.37
CA CYS A 67 9.87 -20.34 25.92
C CYS A 67 9.79 -18.91 26.44
N HIS A 68 9.70 -18.73 27.76
CA HIS A 68 10.05 -17.44 28.37
C HIS A 68 11.54 -17.45 28.71
N ASN A 69 12.21 -16.33 28.42
CA ASN A 69 13.60 -16.04 28.76
C ASN A 69 14.00 -16.61 30.15
N ASP A 70 15.07 -17.39 30.14
CA ASP A 70 15.90 -17.90 31.26
C ASP A 70 15.75 -19.33 31.79
N ILE A 71 14.83 -20.20 31.33
CA ILE A 71 14.74 -21.55 31.94
C ILE A 71 14.52 -22.66 30.90
N GLY A 72 15.62 -23.27 30.46
CA GLY A 72 15.66 -24.54 29.70
C GLY A 72 15.62 -25.80 30.59
N ASP A 73 14.71 -25.88 31.57
CA ASP A 73 14.45 -27.13 32.29
C ASP A 73 12.98 -27.23 32.74
N LEU A 74 12.22 -28.09 32.04
CA LEU A 74 10.80 -28.36 32.24
C LEU A 74 10.46 -29.08 33.57
N LYS A 75 11.44 -29.40 34.43
CA LYS A 75 11.18 -30.02 35.75
C LYS A 75 10.75 -29.04 36.85
N LYS A 76 10.73 -27.72 36.59
CA LYS A 76 10.57 -26.69 37.63
C LYS A 76 9.25 -25.90 37.62
N LEU A 77 8.28 -26.24 36.79
CA LEU A 77 6.98 -25.55 36.76
C LEU A 77 5.86 -26.47 37.24
N ASN A 78 5.12 -26.01 38.27
CA ASN A 78 3.91 -26.67 38.74
C ASN A 78 2.73 -26.35 37.79
N ARG A 79 1.88 -27.36 37.58
CA ARG A 79 0.71 -27.41 36.67
C ARG A 79 -0.21 -26.18 36.68
N ASP A 80 -0.24 -25.41 37.76
CA ASP A 80 -1.14 -24.27 37.91
C ASP A 80 -0.69 -23.01 37.16
N GLN A 81 0.59 -22.86 36.83
CA GLN A 81 1.10 -21.69 36.09
C GLN A 81 0.82 -21.77 34.58
N THR A 82 0.58 -22.97 34.05
CA THR A 82 0.15 -23.25 32.66
C THR A 82 -1.32 -22.95 32.39
N ASN A 83 -2.16 -22.77 33.42
CA ASN A 83 -3.61 -22.61 33.24
C ASN A 83 -4.08 -21.18 32.91
N ASN A 84 -3.19 -20.17 33.01
CA ASN A 84 -3.59 -18.76 32.83
C ASN A 84 -3.67 -18.29 31.36
N PHE A 85 -3.26 -19.11 30.40
CA PHE A 85 -3.54 -18.86 28.98
C PHE A 85 -4.39 -20.00 28.42
N ASN A 86 -5.58 -19.67 27.96
CA ASN A 86 -6.53 -20.63 27.39
C ASN A 86 -6.12 -21.08 25.97
N ILE A 87 -4.84 -21.45 25.79
CA ILE A 87 -4.25 -21.99 24.54
C ILE A 87 -5.05 -23.21 24.06
N LYS A 88 -5.59 -23.99 25.00
CA LYS A 88 -6.51 -25.13 24.78
C LYS A 88 -7.77 -24.75 23.99
N ALA A 89 -8.30 -23.53 24.17
CA ALA A 89 -9.47 -23.07 23.44
C ALA A 89 -9.14 -22.65 21.99
N TYR A 90 -7.91 -22.18 21.74
CA TYR A 90 -7.51 -21.72 20.42
C TYR A 90 -7.02 -22.88 19.55
N PHE A 91 -6.12 -23.75 20.01
CA PHE A 91 -5.57 -24.85 19.19
C PHE A 91 -6.33 -26.17 19.28
N SER A 92 -7.56 -26.15 19.81
CA SER A 92 -8.36 -27.36 19.97
C SER A 92 -8.75 -28.01 18.65
N TYR A 93 -8.72 -27.24 17.55
CA TYR A 93 -9.06 -27.76 16.23
C TYR A 93 -8.27 -27.04 15.12
N VAL A 94 -7.15 -27.65 14.73
CA VAL A 94 -6.38 -27.27 13.53
C VAL A 94 -6.72 -28.26 12.43
N LYS A 95 -7.10 -27.79 11.25
CA LYS A 95 -7.31 -28.65 10.10
C LYS A 95 -6.06 -28.75 9.24
N LYS A 96 -5.90 -29.88 8.56
CA LYS A 96 -4.95 -30.03 7.47
C LYS A 96 -5.14 -28.87 6.48
N GLY A 97 -4.04 -28.20 6.18
CA GLY A 97 -4.00 -27.06 5.30
C GLY A 97 -4.13 -25.70 5.99
N ASP A 98 -4.53 -25.64 7.26
CA ASP A 98 -4.48 -24.37 7.99
C ASP A 98 -3.05 -23.81 8.01
N TYR A 99 -2.93 -22.48 7.97
CA TYR A 99 -1.64 -21.81 7.91
C TYR A 99 -1.28 -21.20 9.27
N PHE A 100 0.01 -21.21 9.57
CA PHE A 100 0.61 -20.62 10.75
C PHE A 100 1.53 -19.48 10.34
N CYS A 101 1.33 -18.30 10.94
CA CYS A 101 2.24 -17.17 10.83
C CYS A 101 3.06 -17.09 12.12
N ILE A 102 4.38 -17.25 12.01
CA ILE A 102 5.31 -17.26 13.13
C ILE A 102 5.87 -15.86 13.32
N ILE A 103 5.54 -15.24 14.44
CA ILE A 103 5.90 -13.85 14.77
C ILE A 103 6.53 -13.83 16.16
N SER A 104 7.49 -12.95 16.42
CA SER A 104 7.92 -12.64 17.78
C SER A 104 8.14 -11.15 17.95
N GLY A 105 7.48 -10.55 18.94
CA GLY A 105 7.43 -9.10 19.08
C GLY A 105 6.90 -8.45 17.80
N ARG A 106 7.73 -7.62 17.15
CA ARG A 106 7.44 -6.95 15.87
C ARG A 106 8.08 -7.65 14.66
N LYS A 107 8.58 -8.86 14.81
CA LYS A 107 9.33 -9.56 13.76
C LYS A 107 8.55 -10.74 13.20
N PHE A 108 8.48 -10.87 11.89
CA PHE A 108 7.88 -11.99 11.18
C PHE A 108 8.96 -12.97 10.68
N TYR A 109 8.86 -14.24 11.09
CA TYR A 109 9.94 -15.22 10.94
C TYR A 109 9.64 -16.32 9.91
N ALA A 110 8.39 -16.76 9.81
CA ALA A 110 8.04 -17.85 8.89
C ALA A 110 6.52 -17.98 8.66
N ILE A 111 6.19 -18.72 7.61
CA ILE A 111 4.85 -19.26 7.35
C ILE A 111 4.94 -20.78 7.15
N ALA A 112 3.97 -21.51 7.73
CA ALA A 112 3.91 -22.96 7.64
C ALA A 112 2.46 -23.44 7.42
N GLU A 113 2.28 -24.59 6.77
CA GLU A 113 0.98 -25.23 6.53
C GLU A 113 0.85 -26.51 7.36
N ALA A 114 -0.27 -26.69 8.05
CA ALA A 114 -0.58 -27.92 8.79
C ALA A 114 -0.70 -29.13 7.86
N LEU A 115 0.00 -30.22 8.14
CA LEU A 115 -0.05 -31.43 7.30
C LEU A 115 -1.20 -32.37 7.63
N HIS A 116 -1.73 -32.29 8.86
CA HIS A 116 -2.75 -33.18 9.40
C HIS A 116 -3.83 -32.39 10.16
N ASP A 117 -4.96 -33.04 10.39
CA ASP A 117 -5.96 -32.55 11.33
C ASP A 117 -5.46 -32.81 12.76
N TYR A 118 -5.46 -31.80 13.61
CA TYR A 118 -5.10 -31.89 15.02
C TYR A 118 -6.29 -31.51 15.88
N ASP A 119 -6.68 -32.43 16.76
CA ASP A 119 -7.79 -32.27 17.70
C ASP A 119 -7.25 -32.49 19.12
N TYR A 120 -7.06 -31.40 19.85
CA TYR A 120 -6.53 -31.43 21.21
C TYR A 120 -7.43 -32.20 22.18
N SER A 121 -8.75 -32.22 21.93
CA SER A 121 -9.71 -32.89 22.83
C SER A 121 -9.54 -34.42 22.85
N LYS A 122 -8.98 -35.00 21.79
CA LYS A 122 -8.69 -36.44 21.65
C LYS A 122 -7.32 -36.86 22.19
N ALA A 123 -6.42 -35.90 22.45
CA ALA A 123 -5.06 -36.14 22.90
C ALA A 123 -4.97 -36.61 24.37
N ILE A 124 -5.92 -36.17 25.21
CA ILE A 124 -5.97 -36.46 26.66
C ILE A 124 -6.05 -37.97 26.93
N THR A 125 -6.57 -38.76 25.99
CA THR A 125 -6.81 -40.20 26.14
C THR A 125 -5.67 -41.11 25.65
N LEU A 126 -4.60 -40.58 25.02
CA LEU A 126 -3.66 -41.41 24.24
C LEU A 126 -2.16 -41.30 24.59
N GLU A 127 -1.74 -40.67 25.71
CA GLU A 127 -0.32 -40.59 26.14
C GLU A 127 0.68 -40.08 25.06
N PHE A 128 0.21 -39.41 24.01
CA PHE A 128 1.06 -38.87 22.95
C PHE A 128 1.43 -37.41 23.21
N ASP A 129 2.68 -37.07 22.89
CA ASP A 129 3.30 -35.77 23.08
C ASP A 129 2.90 -34.80 21.94
N PHE A 130 1.63 -34.40 21.90
CA PHE A 130 1.07 -33.47 20.91
C PHE A 130 1.48 -32.01 21.14
N GLN A 131 2.59 -31.75 21.82
CA GLN A 131 3.15 -30.39 21.97
C GLN A 131 3.63 -29.82 20.63
N THR A 132 3.69 -30.65 19.59
CA THR A 132 4.14 -30.27 18.24
C THR A 132 3.11 -30.63 17.17
N ILE A 133 2.99 -29.74 16.18
CA ILE A 133 2.18 -29.88 14.98
C ILE A 133 3.16 -30.14 13.83
N GLU A 134 2.92 -31.18 13.02
CA GLU A 134 3.71 -31.41 11.82
C GLU A 134 3.25 -30.43 10.73
N VAL A 135 4.22 -29.70 10.19
CA VAL A 135 3.96 -28.61 9.26
C VAL A 135 4.89 -28.70 8.06
N LYS A 136 4.38 -28.23 6.93
CA LYS A 136 5.20 -27.90 5.78
C LYS A 136 5.61 -26.44 5.89
N TRP A 137 6.91 -26.18 6.06
CA TRP A 137 7.44 -24.82 5.99
C TRP A 137 7.26 -24.28 4.58
N ILE A 138 6.50 -23.20 4.46
CA ILE A 138 6.20 -22.55 3.18
C ILE A 138 7.30 -21.54 2.88
N LYS A 139 7.69 -20.74 3.87
CA LYS A 139 8.82 -19.81 3.77
C LYS A 139 9.36 -19.51 5.17
N ILE A 140 10.68 -19.36 5.26
CA ILE A 140 11.39 -18.98 6.49
C ILE A 140 12.32 -17.81 6.16
N PHE A 141 12.30 -16.77 6.99
CA PHE A 141 13.06 -15.55 6.79
C PHE A 141 14.31 -15.55 7.66
N ASN A 142 15.50 -15.51 7.05
CA ASN A 142 16.77 -15.43 7.77
C ASN A 142 16.99 -14.04 8.41
N THR A 143 16.40 -13.01 7.82
CA THR A 143 16.30 -11.65 8.36
C THR A 143 14.81 -11.34 8.55
N PRO A 144 14.30 -11.39 9.79
CA PRO A 144 12.87 -11.25 10.05
C PRO A 144 12.35 -9.87 9.66
N GLU A 145 11.19 -9.79 9.04
CA GLU A 145 10.59 -8.52 8.66
C GLU A 145 9.97 -7.78 9.83
N LEU A 146 10.12 -6.46 9.84
CA LEU A 146 9.52 -5.56 10.82
C LEU A 146 8.05 -5.31 10.48
N LEU A 147 7.17 -5.72 11.38
CA LEU A 147 5.74 -5.42 11.32
C LEU A 147 5.51 -4.03 11.95
N SER A 148 4.89 -3.14 11.19
CA SER A 148 4.51 -1.79 11.61
C SER A 148 3.28 -1.84 12.54
N THR A 149 3.47 -2.02 13.86
CA THR A 149 2.49 -1.58 14.89
C THR A 149 3.00 -1.81 16.33
N SER A 150 2.56 -0.93 17.23
CA SER A 150 2.76 -1.00 18.68
C SER A 150 1.50 -1.51 19.38
N TYR A 151 1.42 -2.81 19.70
CA TYR A 151 0.63 -3.43 20.79
C TYR A 151 0.92 -4.95 20.78
N THR A 152 1.27 -5.55 21.93
CA THR A 152 1.30 -7.01 22.14
C THR A 152 0.00 -7.40 22.85
N PRO A 153 -0.80 -8.39 22.37
CA PRO A 153 -0.76 -9.70 23.04
C PRO A 153 -1.22 -10.95 22.24
N THR A 154 -0.84 -12.10 22.79
CA THR A 154 -1.25 -13.53 22.68
C THR A 154 -1.91 -14.20 21.46
N PHE A 155 -1.68 -15.53 21.43
CA PHE A 155 -2.22 -16.59 20.57
C PHE A 155 -3.69 -16.39 20.13
N GLY A 156 -3.98 -16.57 18.82
CA GLY A 156 -5.34 -16.51 18.29
C GLY A 156 -5.45 -16.63 16.77
N ARG A 157 -6.69 -16.59 16.27
CA ARG A 157 -7.00 -16.49 14.83
C ARG A 157 -6.79 -15.06 14.36
N LEU A 158 -6.28 -14.90 13.14
CA LEU A 158 -6.16 -13.57 12.52
C LEU A 158 -7.50 -13.13 11.91
N ASN A 159 -8.03 -12.00 12.34
CA ASN A 159 -9.23 -11.38 11.78
C ASN A 159 -8.97 -9.89 11.45
N GLY A 160 -9.19 -9.51 10.20
CA GLY A 160 -9.66 -8.20 9.68
C GLY A 160 -9.12 -6.84 10.17
N GLY A 161 -8.22 -6.76 11.17
CA GLY A 161 -7.80 -5.51 11.80
C GLY A 161 -6.49 -4.91 11.26
N LYS A 162 -6.06 -3.76 11.83
CA LYS A 162 -4.86 -3.02 11.40
C LYS A 162 -3.57 -3.87 11.34
N ARG A 163 -3.39 -4.81 12.27
CA ARG A 163 -2.24 -5.74 12.29
C ARG A 163 -2.32 -6.82 11.22
N TRP A 164 -3.53 -7.25 10.84
CA TRP A 164 -3.73 -8.13 9.68
C TRP A 164 -3.31 -7.40 8.41
N ASN A 165 -3.67 -6.14 8.24
CA ASN A 165 -3.26 -5.35 7.08
C ASN A 165 -1.73 -5.19 7.01
N SER A 166 -1.06 -4.85 8.12
CA SER A 166 0.41 -4.78 8.20
C SER A 166 1.09 -6.13 7.89
N LEU A 167 0.53 -7.25 8.39
CA LEU A 167 1.03 -8.59 8.06
C LEU A 167 0.81 -8.92 6.58
N ILE A 168 -0.35 -8.59 6.02
CA ILE A 168 -0.65 -8.79 4.60
C ILE A 168 0.30 -7.95 3.73
N GLU A 169 0.64 -6.73 4.15
CA GLU A 169 1.62 -5.89 3.47
C GLU A 169 3.03 -6.51 3.51
N GLY A 170 3.51 -7.00 4.66
CA GLY A 170 4.79 -7.71 4.75
C GLY A 170 4.82 -9.03 3.97
N LEU A 171 3.72 -9.80 4.00
CA LEU A 171 3.57 -11.01 3.19
C LEU A 171 3.63 -10.69 1.69
N LYS A 172 2.97 -9.61 1.25
CA LYS A 172 3.03 -9.13 -0.14
C LYS A 172 4.42 -8.68 -0.53
N ALA A 173 5.14 -7.95 0.32
CA ALA A 173 6.54 -7.55 0.10
C ALA A 173 7.44 -8.78 -0.14
N ASN A 174 7.08 -9.93 0.44
CA ASN A 174 7.76 -11.20 0.25
C ASN A 174 7.26 -12.09 -0.89
N LYS A 175 6.44 -11.55 -1.79
CA LYS A 175 5.81 -12.31 -2.88
C LYS A 175 4.88 -13.43 -2.38
N ILE A 176 4.28 -13.28 -1.20
CA ILE A 176 3.24 -14.19 -0.68
C ILE A 176 1.88 -13.52 -0.87
N PHE A 177 1.05 -14.10 -1.74
CA PHE A 177 -0.22 -13.54 -2.15
C PHE A 177 -1.38 -14.42 -1.70
N PHE A 178 -2.53 -13.80 -1.41
CA PHE A 178 -3.74 -14.54 -1.07
C PHE A 178 -4.66 -14.63 -2.29
N ASP A 179 -5.18 -15.82 -2.57
CA ASP A 179 -6.07 -16.04 -3.71
C ASP A 179 -7.42 -15.33 -3.47
N HIS A 180 -7.85 -14.44 -4.38
CA HIS A 180 -9.11 -13.68 -4.31
C HIS A 180 -9.87 -13.76 -5.63
N GLN A 181 -11.18 -14.05 -5.53
CA GLN A 181 -12.06 -14.42 -6.64
C GLN A 181 -12.67 -13.28 -7.47
N ASN A 182 -12.28 -12.01 -7.33
CA ASN A 182 -12.93 -10.93 -8.09
C ASN A 182 -11.96 -10.26 -9.08
N GLU A 183 -12.28 -10.35 -10.37
CA GLU A 183 -11.52 -9.71 -11.47
C GLU A 183 -11.55 -8.17 -11.40
N GLU A 184 -12.53 -7.57 -10.72
CA GLU A 184 -12.56 -6.12 -10.44
C GLU A 184 -11.56 -5.70 -9.35
N GLU A 185 -11.32 -6.54 -8.34
CA GLU A 185 -10.26 -6.31 -7.35
C GLU A 185 -8.87 -6.59 -7.95
N LYS A 186 -8.76 -7.47 -8.96
CA LYS A 186 -7.52 -7.60 -9.73
C LYS A 186 -7.11 -6.27 -10.35
N GLN A 187 -8.00 -5.43 -10.87
CA GLN A 187 -7.60 -4.12 -11.43
C GLN A 187 -7.12 -3.13 -10.36
N ASN A 188 -7.73 -3.16 -9.17
CA ASN A 188 -7.32 -2.30 -8.04
C ASN A 188 -6.11 -2.84 -7.25
N ILE A 189 -5.77 -4.13 -7.39
CA ILE A 189 -4.63 -4.77 -6.70
C ILE A 189 -3.46 -5.04 -7.66
N THR A 190 -3.67 -5.21 -8.97
CA THR A 190 -2.56 -5.29 -9.96
C THR A 190 -1.89 -3.93 -10.22
N SER A 191 -2.45 -2.84 -9.71
CA SER A 191 -1.76 -1.56 -9.54
C SER A 191 -0.80 -1.55 -8.33
N SER A 192 -0.90 -2.52 -7.41
CA SER A 192 -0.03 -2.67 -6.23
C SER A 192 1.20 -3.56 -6.44
N CYS A 193 1.49 -3.96 -7.68
CA CYS A 193 2.86 -4.37 -8.03
C CYS A 193 3.76 -3.15 -7.87
N ASP A 194 4.80 -3.26 -7.02
CA ASP A 194 5.90 -2.31 -6.79
C ASP A 194 6.09 -1.33 -7.94
N THR A 195 5.34 -0.24 -7.86
CA THR A 195 5.61 0.94 -8.63
C THR A 195 5.76 2.03 -7.62
N ASN A 196 6.78 2.87 -7.83
CA ASN A 196 6.97 4.09 -7.06
C ASN A 196 5.87 5.10 -7.43
N SER A 197 4.60 4.71 -7.31
CA SER A 197 3.46 5.51 -7.71
C SER A 197 2.17 5.17 -6.96
N ILE A 198 1.31 6.18 -6.84
CA ILE A 198 -0.08 6.07 -6.41
C ILE A 198 -0.97 6.75 -7.44
N PHE A 199 -2.15 6.20 -7.70
CA PHE A 199 -3.17 6.79 -8.55
C PHE A 199 -4.40 7.17 -7.72
N THR A 200 -4.92 8.36 -7.96
CA THR A 200 -6.20 8.84 -7.45
C THR A 200 -6.92 9.67 -8.51
N THR A 201 -8.23 9.86 -8.34
CA THR A 201 -9.06 10.65 -9.26
C THR A 201 -9.88 11.65 -8.45
N PHE A 202 -9.77 12.93 -8.81
CA PHE A 202 -10.56 13.97 -8.17
C PHE A 202 -11.99 14.00 -8.71
N HIS A 203 -12.91 14.31 -7.80
CA HIS A 203 -14.34 14.44 -8.07
C HIS A 203 -14.91 15.51 -7.14
N GLN A 204 -16.15 15.95 -7.39
CA GLN A 204 -16.74 17.11 -6.69
C GLN A 204 -16.88 16.93 -5.18
N SER A 205 -16.94 15.68 -4.69
CA SER A 205 -17.03 15.37 -3.26
C SER A 205 -15.68 15.08 -2.61
N PHE A 206 -14.58 15.07 -3.39
CA PHE A 206 -13.24 14.83 -2.86
C PHE A 206 -12.78 16.05 -2.06
N CYS A 207 -12.39 15.84 -0.81
CA CYS A 207 -12.08 16.92 0.12
C CYS A 207 -10.69 16.79 0.74
N TYR A 208 -10.35 17.75 1.61
CA TYR A 208 -9.08 17.77 2.33
C TYR A 208 -8.88 16.50 3.17
N GLU A 209 -9.95 16.01 3.78
CA GLU A 209 -9.97 14.86 4.67
C GLU A 209 -9.61 13.55 3.97
N ASP A 210 -9.90 13.44 2.67
CA ASP A 210 -9.51 12.30 1.83
C ASP A 210 -8.06 12.43 1.34
N PHE A 211 -7.61 13.68 1.15
CA PHE A 211 -6.33 13.96 0.52
C PHE A 211 -5.18 13.99 1.53
N ILE A 212 -5.35 14.65 2.66
CA ILE A 212 -4.27 14.98 3.59
C ILE A 212 -4.42 14.24 4.91
N GLU A 213 -5.45 14.56 5.68
CA GLU A 213 -5.83 13.85 6.91
C GLU A 213 -7.26 14.21 7.30
N GLY A 214 -7.98 13.23 7.83
CA GLY A 214 -9.39 13.38 8.18
C GLY A 214 -9.76 12.62 9.44
N ILE A 215 -10.74 13.14 10.18
CA ILE A 215 -11.30 12.44 11.33
C ILE A 215 -12.32 11.42 10.82
N LYS A 216 -12.09 10.13 11.07
CA LYS A 216 -13.00 9.05 10.70
C LYS A 216 -13.54 8.33 11.94
N PRO A 217 -14.82 7.91 11.91
CA PRO A 217 -15.38 7.09 12.96
C PRO A 217 -14.77 5.68 12.90
N ASN A 218 -14.41 5.14 14.05
CA ASN A 218 -13.93 3.78 14.22
C ASN A 218 -14.71 3.13 15.37
N LEU A 219 -15.36 2.00 15.08
CA LEU A 219 -16.04 1.19 16.08
C LEU A 219 -15.02 0.22 16.67
N ASP A 220 -14.91 0.21 17.99
CA ASP A 220 -14.13 -0.82 18.68
C ASP A 220 -14.91 -2.15 18.76
N ASP A 221 -14.26 -3.20 19.29
CA ASP A 221 -14.87 -4.53 19.44
C ASP A 221 -16.11 -4.53 20.38
N ASN A 222 -16.31 -3.45 21.14
CA ASN A 222 -17.45 -3.24 22.04
C ASN A 222 -18.58 -2.41 21.39
N ASN A 223 -18.48 -2.09 20.09
CA ASN A 223 -19.36 -1.16 19.37
C ASN A 223 -19.37 0.27 19.94
N GLU A 224 -18.33 0.70 20.65
CA GLU A 224 -18.16 2.09 21.06
C GLU A 224 -17.59 2.92 19.91
N LEU A 225 -18.21 4.08 19.67
CA LEU A 225 -17.80 5.01 18.62
C LEU A 225 -16.58 5.82 19.10
N SER A 226 -15.42 5.55 18.49
CA SER A 226 -14.22 6.38 18.62
C SER A 226 -13.98 7.18 17.33
N TYR A 227 -13.27 8.29 17.44
CA TYR A 227 -12.84 9.06 16.29
C TYR A 227 -11.32 8.96 16.17
N VAL A 228 -10.84 8.54 15.01
CA VAL A 228 -9.41 8.41 14.72
C VAL A 228 -9.06 9.32 13.56
N ILE A 229 -7.85 9.88 13.59
CA ILE A 229 -7.32 10.64 12.47
C ILE A 229 -6.70 9.62 11.52
N GLU A 230 -7.15 9.64 10.28
CA GLU A 230 -6.59 8.84 9.21
C GLU A 230 -5.84 9.71 8.22
N ASP A 231 -4.72 9.18 7.75
CA ASP A 231 -3.89 9.84 6.75
C ASP A 231 -4.53 9.70 5.37
N GLY A 232 -4.61 10.81 4.66
CA GLY A 232 -5.08 10.87 3.29
C GLY A 232 -4.02 10.44 2.29
N ILE A 233 -4.45 10.31 1.03
CA ILE A 233 -3.63 9.74 -0.04
C ILE A 233 -2.30 10.48 -0.30
N PHE A 234 -2.27 11.80 -0.08
CA PHE A 234 -1.08 12.62 -0.23
C PHE A 234 -0.05 12.37 0.87
N LYS A 235 -0.51 12.24 2.12
CA LYS A 235 0.36 11.95 3.26
C LYS A 235 0.96 10.55 3.14
N ILE A 236 0.14 9.57 2.77
CA ILE A 236 0.59 8.22 2.41
C ILE A 236 1.65 8.25 1.29
N ALA A 237 1.48 9.10 0.27
CA ALA A 237 2.47 9.24 -0.80
C ALA A 237 3.79 9.87 -0.29
N CYS A 238 3.74 10.80 0.67
CA CYS A 238 4.93 11.37 1.30
C CYS A 238 5.67 10.33 2.15
N ASP A 239 4.96 9.49 2.89
CA ASP A 239 5.59 8.38 3.64
C ASP A 239 6.29 7.42 2.68
N LYS A 240 5.61 6.96 1.63
CA LYS A 240 6.22 6.07 0.63
C LYS A 240 7.42 6.70 -0.06
N ALA A 241 7.37 7.99 -0.37
CA ALA A 241 8.51 8.71 -0.94
C ALA A 241 9.70 8.77 0.04
N SER A 242 9.43 8.94 1.33
CA SER A 242 10.46 8.94 2.39
C SER A 242 11.09 7.55 2.55
N ASN A 243 10.28 6.49 2.43
CA ASN A 243 10.76 5.11 2.50
C ASN A 243 11.74 4.78 1.37
N LEU A 244 11.51 5.31 0.16
CA LEU A 244 12.46 5.18 -0.96
C LEU A 244 13.80 5.88 -0.72
N ALA A 245 13.84 6.89 0.17
CA ALA A 245 15.08 7.52 0.61
C ALA A 245 15.72 6.79 1.80
N GLY A 246 15.13 5.68 2.26
CA GLY A 246 15.64 4.86 3.36
C GLY A 246 15.31 5.39 4.75
N PHE A 247 14.20 6.11 4.91
CA PHE A 247 13.59 6.42 6.21
C PHE A 247 12.50 5.38 6.55
N GLU A 248 12.10 5.29 7.82
CA GLU A 248 10.98 4.44 8.23
C GLU A 248 9.62 4.98 7.75
N ASP A 249 9.46 6.31 7.82
CA ASP A 249 8.30 7.08 7.36
C ASP A 249 8.69 8.57 7.18
N LEU A 250 7.72 9.44 6.88
CA LEU A 250 7.95 10.88 6.78
C LEU A 250 8.39 11.49 8.13
N ASN A 251 7.87 11.00 9.26
CA ASN A 251 8.19 11.56 10.57
C ASN A 251 9.65 11.30 10.95
N ASP A 252 10.19 10.14 10.60
CA ASP A 252 11.61 9.81 10.74
C ASP A 252 12.48 10.76 9.90
N ALA A 253 12.07 11.04 8.66
CA ALA A 253 12.74 12.04 7.82
C ALA A 253 12.66 13.45 8.44
N LEU A 254 11.51 13.87 8.97
CA LEU A 254 11.31 15.20 9.56
C LEU A 254 12.10 15.42 10.86
N LYS A 255 12.35 14.35 11.63
CA LYS A 255 13.16 14.37 12.87
C LYS A 255 14.66 14.25 12.61
N SER A 256 15.04 13.79 11.43
CA SER A 256 16.44 13.56 11.06
C SER A 256 17.19 14.88 10.81
N PRO A 257 18.52 14.93 11.06
CA PRO A 257 19.36 16.07 10.72
C PRO A 257 19.26 16.44 9.23
N LYS A 258 19.21 17.74 8.93
CA LYS A 258 18.97 18.26 7.58
C LYS A 258 20.00 17.76 6.55
N GLU A 259 21.25 17.58 6.97
CA GLU A 259 22.33 17.07 6.12
C GLU A 259 22.09 15.61 5.69
N ILE A 260 21.60 14.77 6.61
CA ILE A 260 21.26 13.37 6.34
C ILE A 260 20.06 13.30 5.41
N VAL A 261 19.03 14.11 5.68
CA VAL A 261 17.84 14.25 4.85
C VAL A 261 18.21 14.62 3.43
N LYS A 262 19.02 15.67 3.25
CA LYS A 262 19.47 16.11 1.93
C LYS A 262 20.24 15.01 1.20
N ALA A 263 21.23 14.39 1.85
CA ALA A 263 22.04 13.34 1.24
C ALA A 263 21.22 12.10 0.83
N LYS A 264 20.29 11.65 1.68
CA LYS A 264 19.43 10.49 1.39
C LYS A 264 18.48 10.76 0.21
N PHE A 265 17.86 11.94 0.17
CA PHE A 265 16.95 12.31 -0.92
C PHE A 265 17.67 12.67 -2.24
N GLU A 266 18.94 13.08 -2.22
CA GLU A 266 19.73 13.33 -3.44
C GLU A 266 19.95 12.06 -4.28
N VAL A 267 19.97 10.90 -3.64
CA VAL A 267 20.19 9.58 -4.29
C VAL A 267 18.94 8.70 -4.30
N SER A 268 17.79 9.21 -3.85
CA SER A 268 16.57 8.42 -3.75
C SER A 268 15.83 8.33 -5.08
N GLU A 269 15.15 7.20 -5.27
CA GLU A 269 14.25 7.03 -6.42
C GLU A 269 13.04 7.97 -6.30
N PRO A 270 12.52 8.46 -7.45
CA PRO A 270 11.32 9.28 -7.46
C PRO A 270 10.08 8.46 -7.12
N PHE A 271 9.16 9.06 -6.36
CA PHE A 271 7.81 8.56 -6.13
C PHE A 271 6.81 9.45 -6.87
N PHE A 272 5.76 8.88 -7.47
CA PHE A 272 4.82 9.62 -8.30
C PHE A 272 3.39 9.56 -7.75
N LEU A 273 2.78 10.70 -7.48
CA LEU A 273 1.35 10.80 -7.19
C LEU A 273 0.60 11.26 -8.44
N PHE A 274 -0.21 10.36 -9.01
CA PHE A 274 -1.07 10.64 -10.14
C PHE A 274 -2.44 11.08 -9.68
N ILE A 275 -2.90 12.21 -10.21
CA ILE A 275 -4.20 12.77 -9.92
C ILE A 275 -4.96 12.92 -11.23
N ASP A 276 -5.86 11.99 -11.50
CA ASP A 276 -6.75 12.11 -12.66
C ASP A 276 -7.84 13.15 -12.40
N GLU A 277 -8.28 13.82 -13.47
CA GLU A 277 -9.36 14.81 -13.45
C GLU A 277 -9.19 15.86 -12.34
N ILE A 278 -7.96 16.38 -12.16
CA ILE A 278 -7.59 17.21 -11.00
C ILE A 278 -8.47 18.46 -10.84
N ASN A 279 -9.07 18.93 -11.93
CA ASN A 279 -9.91 20.11 -11.99
C ASN A 279 -11.40 19.85 -11.74
N ARG A 280 -11.80 18.60 -11.42
CA ARG A 280 -13.18 18.25 -11.02
C ARG A 280 -13.46 18.43 -9.52
N GLY A 281 -12.43 18.64 -8.71
CA GLY A 281 -12.54 18.98 -7.30
C GLY A 281 -12.14 20.42 -7.03
N ASN A 282 -12.52 20.95 -5.87
CA ASN A 282 -12.05 22.26 -5.43
C ASN A 282 -10.60 22.17 -4.96
N ILE A 283 -9.66 22.40 -5.89
CA ILE A 283 -8.23 22.12 -5.66
C ILE A 283 -7.70 22.95 -4.49
N SER A 284 -8.13 24.22 -4.36
CA SER A 284 -7.69 25.08 -3.26
C SER A 284 -8.14 24.56 -1.90
N GLN A 285 -9.35 24.02 -1.79
CA GLN A 285 -9.82 23.37 -0.56
C GLN A 285 -9.13 22.02 -0.32
N ILE A 286 -8.94 21.21 -1.36
CA ILE A 286 -8.33 19.88 -1.25
C ILE A 286 -6.86 19.98 -0.79
N PHE A 287 -6.08 20.87 -1.41
CA PHE A 287 -4.67 21.08 -1.02
C PHE A 287 -4.54 21.93 0.24
N GLY A 288 -5.50 22.82 0.50
CA GLY A 288 -5.48 23.73 1.64
C GLY A 288 -4.15 24.47 1.75
N GLU A 289 -3.52 24.33 2.91
CA GLU A 289 -2.28 25.00 3.29
C GLU A 289 -1.04 24.46 2.54
N LEU A 290 -1.13 23.23 2.01
CA LEU A 290 -0.04 22.51 1.36
C LEU A 290 0.27 23.01 -0.05
N ILE A 291 -0.59 23.88 -0.59
CA ILE A 291 -0.34 24.50 -1.88
C ILE A 291 1.02 25.20 -1.92
N THR A 292 1.53 25.68 -0.78
CA THR A 292 2.86 26.30 -0.68
C THR A 292 3.99 25.27 -0.65
N LEU A 293 3.78 24.12 0.00
CA LEU A 293 4.80 23.11 0.24
C LEU A 293 5.16 22.26 -0.98
N ILE A 294 4.30 22.26 -2.01
CA ILE A 294 4.57 21.54 -3.26
C ILE A 294 5.64 22.23 -4.13
N GLU A 295 5.99 23.48 -3.84
CA GLU A 295 7.05 24.24 -4.51
C GLU A 295 8.44 23.61 -4.26
N GLU A 296 9.29 23.55 -5.29
CA GLU A 296 10.53 22.77 -5.25
C GLU A 296 11.50 23.21 -4.14
N ASP A 297 11.66 24.52 -3.90
CA ASP A 297 12.57 25.07 -2.90
C ASP A 297 12.04 25.01 -1.46
N LYS A 298 10.74 24.77 -1.29
CA LYS A 298 10.03 24.70 0.00
C LYS A 298 9.98 23.30 0.60
N ARG A 299 10.37 22.29 -0.17
CA ARG A 299 10.35 20.88 0.22
C ARG A 299 11.41 20.54 1.27
N LEU A 300 11.20 19.41 1.92
CA LEU A 300 12.08 18.86 2.95
C LEU A 300 13.53 18.75 2.45
N GLY A 301 14.49 19.27 3.22
CA GLY A 301 15.92 19.23 2.91
C GLY A 301 16.42 20.30 1.93
N LYS A 302 15.54 21.18 1.42
CA LYS A 302 15.89 22.27 0.50
C LYS A 302 16.24 23.57 1.22
N ASP A 303 16.76 24.54 0.49
CA ASP A 303 17.30 25.78 1.07
C ASP A 303 16.22 26.60 1.77
N ASN A 304 15.03 26.71 1.19
CA ASN A 304 13.89 27.45 1.73
C ASN A 304 12.81 26.53 2.33
N GLU A 305 13.23 25.36 2.85
CA GLU A 305 12.35 24.37 3.48
C GLU A 305 11.31 25.04 4.38
N THR A 306 10.04 24.74 4.13
CA THR A 306 8.91 25.20 4.91
C THR A 306 8.18 24.00 5.50
N ARG A 307 7.72 24.16 6.73
CA ARG A 307 6.90 23.17 7.43
C ARG A 307 5.65 23.86 7.97
N ILE A 308 4.57 23.09 8.12
CA ILE A 308 3.31 23.60 8.68
C ILE A 308 2.74 22.62 9.70
N THR A 309 1.97 23.13 10.66
CA THR A 309 1.17 22.28 11.54
C THR A 309 -0.14 21.91 10.85
N LEU A 310 -0.44 20.63 10.71
CA LEU A 310 -1.71 20.19 10.14
C LEU A 310 -2.87 20.42 11.13
N PRO A 311 -4.07 20.81 10.65
CA PRO A 311 -5.16 21.29 11.48
C PRO A 311 -5.85 20.21 12.33
N TYR A 312 -5.87 18.95 11.87
CA TYR A 312 -6.58 17.87 12.56
C TYR A 312 -5.67 17.16 13.55
N SER A 313 -4.51 16.68 13.09
CA SER A 313 -3.56 15.98 13.95
C SER A 313 -2.96 16.90 15.01
N LYS A 314 -2.80 18.19 14.70
CA LYS A 314 -2.08 19.17 15.53
C LYS A 314 -0.79 18.57 16.08
N SER A 315 -0.13 17.78 15.24
CA SER A 315 1.07 17.03 15.59
C SER A 315 2.14 17.99 16.10
N GLU A 316 2.90 17.55 17.10
CA GLU A 316 4.10 18.26 17.54
C GLU A 316 5.16 18.34 16.42
N ILE A 317 5.06 17.44 15.43
CA ILE A 317 5.92 17.40 14.26
C ILE A 317 5.21 18.11 13.10
N GLU A 318 5.80 19.22 12.65
CA GLU A 318 5.32 19.96 11.49
C GLU A 318 5.53 19.17 10.19
N PHE A 319 4.51 19.17 9.34
CA PHE A 319 4.48 18.48 8.06
C PHE A 319 5.29 19.22 6.98
N SER A 320 5.96 18.46 6.12
CA SER A 320 6.60 18.95 4.89
C SER A 320 6.53 17.89 3.78
N VAL A 321 6.84 18.30 2.55
CA VAL A 321 6.75 17.43 1.37
C VAL A 321 8.14 16.91 0.97
N PRO A 322 8.33 15.59 0.79
CA PRO A 322 9.59 15.03 0.30
C PRO A 322 9.97 15.54 -1.10
N PRO A 323 11.26 15.83 -1.36
CA PRO A 323 11.71 16.36 -2.64
C PRO A 323 11.58 15.35 -3.79
N ASN A 324 11.63 14.04 -3.50
CA ASN A 324 11.47 12.98 -4.49
C ASN A 324 10.00 12.62 -4.81
N LEU A 325 9.01 13.32 -4.24
CA LEU A 325 7.60 13.14 -4.59
C LEU A 325 7.20 14.02 -5.79
N TYR A 326 6.81 13.41 -6.90
CA TYR A 326 6.36 14.09 -8.11
C TYR A 326 4.85 13.98 -8.25
N ILE A 327 4.17 15.13 -8.38
CA ILE A 327 2.71 15.17 -8.55
C ILE A 327 2.40 15.38 -10.03
N ILE A 328 1.65 14.44 -10.62
CA ILE A 328 1.30 14.48 -12.03
C ILE A 328 -0.23 14.45 -12.15
N GLY A 329 -0.79 15.60 -12.50
CA GLY A 329 -2.23 15.74 -12.77
C GLY A 329 -2.57 15.58 -14.25
N THR A 330 -3.76 15.05 -14.54
CA THR A 330 -4.42 15.15 -15.85
C THR A 330 -5.67 16.02 -15.75
N MET A 331 -6.01 16.70 -16.84
CA MET A 331 -7.14 17.61 -16.92
C MET A 331 -7.81 17.53 -18.29
N ASN A 332 -9.13 17.41 -18.32
CA ASN A 332 -9.90 17.67 -19.55
C ASN A 332 -10.19 19.16 -19.67
N THR A 333 -10.10 19.71 -20.88
CA THR A 333 -10.41 21.13 -21.12
C THR A 333 -11.84 21.39 -21.58
N ALA A 334 -12.54 20.38 -22.10
CA ALA A 334 -13.91 20.51 -22.62
C ALA A 334 -15.01 20.55 -21.55
N ASP A 335 -14.75 20.07 -20.32
CA ASP A 335 -15.81 19.89 -19.32
C ASP A 335 -16.28 21.24 -18.74
N ARG A 336 -17.51 21.63 -19.05
CA ARG A 336 -18.08 22.91 -18.60
C ARG A 336 -18.34 23.00 -17.08
N SER A 337 -18.23 21.89 -16.36
CA SER A 337 -18.43 21.78 -14.90
C SER A 337 -17.13 21.91 -14.08
N ILE A 338 -16.06 22.40 -14.71
CA ILE A 338 -14.73 22.52 -14.13
C ILE A 338 -14.61 23.82 -13.32
N GLU A 339 -14.07 23.73 -12.09
CA GLU A 339 -13.57 24.92 -11.41
C GLU A 339 -12.31 25.45 -12.12
N ALA A 340 -12.28 26.74 -12.42
CA ALA A 340 -11.10 27.35 -13.01
C ALA A 340 -9.90 27.15 -12.06
N LEU A 341 -8.85 26.50 -12.57
CA LEU A 341 -7.59 26.33 -11.84
C LEU A 341 -7.09 27.70 -11.37
N ASP A 342 -6.97 27.86 -10.05
CA ASP A 342 -6.48 29.10 -9.45
C ASP A 342 -5.09 29.46 -10.02
N SER A 343 -4.89 30.75 -10.24
CA SER A 343 -3.61 31.37 -10.56
C SER A 343 -2.46 30.88 -9.66
N ALA A 344 -2.75 30.64 -8.37
CA ALA A 344 -1.79 30.15 -7.40
C ALA A 344 -1.33 28.71 -7.70
N LEU A 345 -2.23 27.84 -8.16
CA LEU A 345 -1.88 26.48 -8.60
C LEU A 345 -1.18 26.51 -9.95
N ARG A 346 -1.63 27.34 -10.89
CA ARG A 346 -1.00 27.45 -12.21
C ARG A 346 0.48 27.80 -12.16
N ARG A 347 0.93 28.55 -11.15
CA ARG A 347 2.37 28.89 -10.98
C ARG A 347 3.22 27.73 -10.48
N ARG A 348 2.61 26.70 -9.87
CA ARG A 348 3.30 25.61 -9.16
C ARG A 348 3.38 24.31 -9.97
N PHE A 349 2.66 24.26 -11.08
CA PHE A 349 2.66 23.13 -11.99
C PHE A 349 3.16 23.56 -13.37
N SER A 350 3.96 22.70 -13.99
CA SER A 350 4.21 22.79 -15.43
C SER A 350 3.03 22.20 -16.20
N PHE A 351 2.61 22.85 -17.27
CA PHE A 351 1.46 22.44 -18.09
C PHE A 351 1.94 21.94 -19.45
N THR A 352 1.46 20.78 -19.87
CA THR A 352 1.77 20.17 -21.16
C THR A 352 0.47 19.83 -21.86
N GLU A 353 0.25 20.46 -23.01
CA GLU A 353 -0.94 20.23 -23.84
C GLU A 353 -0.85 18.89 -24.56
N VAL A 354 -1.96 18.16 -24.62
CA VAL A 354 -2.09 16.88 -25.32
C VAL A 354 -3.33 16.94 -26.22
N MET A 355 -3.09 17.27 -27.48
CA MET A 355 -4.10 17.37 -28.53
C MET A 355 -4.41 16.00 -29.17
N PRO A 356 -5.56 15.86 -29.86
CA PRO A 356 -5.82 14.69 -30.69
C PRO A 356 -4.73 14.49 -31.74
N ASP A 357 -4.45 13.22 -32.06
CA ASP A 357 -3.39 12.83 -32.99
C ASP A 357 -3.97 11.78 -33.93
N SER A 358 -4.43 12.23 -35.09
CA SER A 358 -5.06 11.37 -36.10
C SER A 358 -4.08 10.37 -36.71
N LYS A 359 -2.76 10.63 -36.65
CA LYS A 359 -1.74 9.73 -37.20
C LYS A 359 -1.71 8.37 -36.51
N LYS A 360 -2.15 8.31 -35.24
CA LYS A 360 -2.30 7.03 -34.52
C LYS A 360 -3.34 6.10 -35.13
N LEU A 361 -4.16 6.59 -36.06
CA LEU A 361 -5.21 5.85 -36.75
C LEU A 361 -4.89 5.64 -38.24
N ASP A 362 -3.68 5.95 -38.71
CA ASP A 362 -3.31 5.90 -40.14
C ASP A 362 -3.57 4.52 -40.77
N ASP A 363 -3.39 3.44 -40.00
CA ASP A 363 -3.55 2.07 -40.48
C ASP A 363 -4.95 1.47 -40.25
N ILE A 364 -5.91 2.28 -39.76
CA ILE A 364 -7.23 1.77 -39.36
C ILE A 364 -8.30 2.19 -40.37
N VAL A 365 -8.82 1.19 -41.08
CA VAL A 365 -9.92 1.34 -42.04
C VAL A 365 -11.09 0.46 -41.63
N ILE A 366 -12.26 1.07 -41.42
CA ILE A 366 -13.50 0.36 -41.09
C ILE A 366 -14.52 0.64 -42.18
N LYS A 367 -15.06 -0.42 -42.81
CA LYS A 367 -16.07 -0.30 -43.88
C LYS A 367 -15.66 0.69 -44.99
N ASN A 368 -14.39 0.63 -45.42
CA ASN A 368 -13.77 1.52 -46.41
C ASN A 368 -13.68 3.01 -46.00
N ILE A 369 -13.77 3.31 -44.69
CA ILE A 369 -13.55 4.66 -44.15
C ILE A 369 -12.21 4.67 -43.42
N ALA A 370 -11.30 5.53 -43.86
CA ALA A 370 -10.03 5.78 -43.18
C ALA A 370 -10.27 6.65 -41.94
N LEU A 371 -10.00 6.11 -40.75
CA LEU A 371 -10.37 6.78 -39.49
C LEU A 371 -9.51 8.01 -39.21
N ASN A 372 -8.25 8.03 -39.66
CA ASN A 372 -7.38 9.21 -39.56
C ASN A 372 -7.97 10.43 -40.30
N GLU A 373 -8.47 10.25 -41.52
CA GLU A 373 -9.11 11.30 -42.32
C GLU A 373 -10.45 11.72 -41.73
N LEU A 374 -11.24 10.75 -41.24
CA LEU A 374 -12.51 11.03 -40.57
C LEU A 374 -12.31 11.90 -39.33
N LEU A 375 -11.41 11.47 -38.43
CA LEU A 375 -11.14 12.19 -37.18
C LEU A 375 -10.61 13.61 -37.46
N LYS A 376 -9.67 13.73 -38.41
CA LYS A 376 -9.15 15.04 -38.83
C LYS A 376 -10.26 15.94 -39.35
N THR A 377 -11.08 15.45 -40.27
CA THR A 377 -12.17 16.24 -40.87
C THR A 377 -13.20 16.70 -39.84
N ILE A 378 -13.52 15.83 -38.85
CA ILE A 378 -14.42 16.19 -37.76
C ILE A 378 -13.79 17.26 -36.87
N ASN A 379 -12.54 17.08 -36.46
CA ASN A 379 -11.86 18.02 -35.58
C ASN A 379 -11.63 19.39 -36.22
N ASP A 380 -11.27 19.45 -37.51
CA ASP A 380 -11.13 20.70 -38.26
C ASP A 380 -12.46 21.49 -38.25
N ARG A 381 -13.60 20.79 -38.32
CA ARG A 381 -14.93 21.43 -38.23
C ARG A 381 -15.27 21.87 -36.80
N ILE A 382 -14.96 21.05 -35.80
CA ILE A 382 -15.23 21.39 -34.39
C ILE A 382 -14.44 22.63 -33.98
N GLU A 383 -13.16 22.70 -34.36
CA GLU A 383 -12.31 23.83 -34.02
C GLU A 383 -12.82 25.16 -34.60
N ILE A 384 -13.38 25.13 -35.82
CA ILE A 384 -14.00 26.31 -36.45
C ILE A 384 -15.33 26.68 -35.78
N LEU A 385 -16.16 25.70 -35.41
CA LEU A 385 -17.52 25.92 -34.93
C LEU A 385 -17.62 26.20 -33.43
N LEU A 386 -16.67 25.67 -32.65
CA LEU A 386 -16.61 25.79 -31.19
C LEU A 386 -15.25 26.36 -30.79
N ASP A 387 -14.28 25.48 -30.55
CA ASP A 387 -12.89 25.79 -30.25
C ASP A 387 -12.07 24.49 -30.28
N ARG A 388 -10.75 24.63 -30.09
CA ARG A 388 -9.81 23.50 -30.06
C ARG A 388 -10.00 22.56 -28.86
N ASP A 389 -10.56 23.03 -27.75
CA ASP A 389 -10.72 22.26 -26.50
C ASP A 389 -11.84 21.22 -26.58
N HIS A 390 -12.80 21.41 -27.49
CA HIS A 390 -13.90 20.47 -27.75
C HIS A 390 -13.58 19.40 -28.82
N THR A 391 -12.36 19.37 -29.36
CA THR A 391 -11.98 18.38 -30.38
C THR A 391 -12.01 16.94 -29.84
N ILE A 392 -12.28 15.98 -30.71
CA ILE A 392 -12.42 14.57 -30.35
C ILE A 392 -11.05 13.91 -30.32
N GLY A 393 -10.74 13.23 -29.22
CA GLY A 393 -9.51 12.47 -29.09
C GLY A 393 -9.50 11.15 -29.87
N HIS A 394 -8.29 10.67 -30.18
CA HIS A 394 -8.03 9.48 -30.99
C HIS A 394 -8.28 8.15 -30.26
N SER A 395 -8.69 8.16 -29.00
CA SER A 395 -9.00 6.93 -28.25
C SER A 395 -10.46 6.48 -28.37
N TYR A 396 -11.33 7.29 -28.98
CA TYR A 396 -12.76 6.99 -29.17
C TYR A 396 -13.02 6.07 -30.35
#